data_AF-K1T504-F1
#
_entry.id   AF-K1T504-F1
#
_cell.length_a   1.000
_cell.length_b   1.000
_cell.length_c   1.000
_cell.angle_alpha   90.00
_cell.angle_beta   90.00
_cell.angle_gamma   90.00
#
_symmetry.space_group_name_H-M   'P 1'
#
loop_
_entity.id
_entity.type
_entity.pdbx_description
1 polymer ?
#
loop_
_entity_poly.entity_id
_entity_poly.type
_entity_poly.pdbx_seq_one_letter_code
_entity_poly.pdbx_strand_id
1 'polypeptide(L)'
;MIQSRTHNCNELRIGNVGERVTLVGWFENMRKVSKNLGFVILRDFYGTTQLVVETEEMMNVMDGINKESTISVEGVVRERSSKNANLPTGEIE
;
A
#
# COMPACT_ATOMS: atom_id res chain seq x y z
N MET A 1 1.21 22.40 11.01
CA MET A 1 0.76 21.89 9.70
C MET A 1 0.61 20.39 9.89
N ILE A 2 -0.61 19.85 9.90
CA ILE A 2 -0.80 18.40 10.07
C ILE A 2 -0.38 17.76 8.76
N GLN A 3 0.76 17.07 8.77
CA GLN A 3 1.25 16.34 7.61
C GLN A 3 0.32 15.14 7.41
N SER A 4 -0.37 15.07 6.27
CA SER A 4 -1.39 14.05 5.97
C SER A 4 -0.83 12.65 5.71
N ARG A 5 0.50 12.52 5.65
CA ARG A 5 1.24 11.27 5.42
C ARG A 5 2.54 11.28 6.21
N THR A 6 3.01 10.11 6.62
CA THR A 6 4.31 9.95 7.30
C THR A 6 5.45 9.79 6.29
N HIS A 7 5.19 9.12 5.16
CA HIS A 7 6.17 8.82 4.12
C HIS A 7 5.55 9.00 2.73
N ASN A 8 6.38 9.10 1.69
CA ASN A 8 5.93 8.98 0.31
C ASN A 8 5.89 7.51 -0.17
N CYS A 9 5.21 7.25 -1.29
CA CYS A 9 4.97 5.88 -1.79
C CYS A 9 6.23 5.21 -2.37
N ASN A 10 7.41 5.82 -2.34
CA ASN A 10 8.66 5.20 -2.79
C ASN A 10 9.80 5.31 -1.76
N GLU A 11 9.46 5.67 -0.53
CA GLU A 11 10.42 5.95 0.55
C GLU A 11 10.69 4.72 1.42
N LEU A 12 9.67 3.88 1.64
CA LEU A 12 9.75 2.75 2.55
C LEU A 12 10.75 1.69 2.08
N ARG A 13 11.55 1.17 3.01
CA ARG A 13 12.54 0.12 2.80
C ARG A 13 12.41 -0.95 3.89
N ILE A 14 13.18 -2.03 3.76
CA ILE A 14 13.23 -3.11 4.75
C ILE A 14 13.53 -2.62 6.17
N GLY A 15 14.28 -1.51 6.31
CA GLY A 15 14.56 -0.89 7.60
C GLY A 15 13.32 -0.35 8.34
N ASN A 16 12.21 -0.13 7.64
CA ASN A 16 10.97 0.37 8.21
C ASN A 16 10.04 -0.75 8.70
N VAL A 17 10.41 -2.03 8.59
CA VAL A 17 9.56 -3.15 9.02
C VAL A 17 9.19 -3.01 10.50
N GLY A 18 7.88 -3.13 10.78
CA GLY A 18 7.32 -2.94 12.12
C GLY A 18 6.89 -1.50 12.43
N GLU A 19 7.24 -0.53 11.59
CA GLU A 19 6.77 0.85 11.75
C GLU A 19 5.30 1.01 11.35
N ARG A 20 4.55 1.77 12.13
CA ARG A 20 3.20 2.23 11.77
C ARG A 20 3.32 3.49 10.92
N VAL A 21 2.77 3.45 9.71
CA VAL A 21 2.92 4.51 8.71
C VAL A 21 1.57 4.91 8.13
N THR A 22 1.50 6.13 7.61
CA THR A 22 0.37 6.62 6.82
C THR A 22 0.87 7.01 5.43
N LEU A 23 0.30 6.39 4.40
CA LEU A 23 0.56 6.71 3.00
C LEU A 23 -0.68 7.33 2.38
N VAL A 24 -0.47 8.31 1.50
CA VAL A 24 -1.55 8.98 0.75
C VAL A 24 -1.15 9.01 -0.72
N GLY A 25 -2.05 8.57 -1.58
CA GLY A 25 -1.80 8.48 -3.01
C GLY A 25 -3.05 8.11 -3.82
N TRP A 26 -2.85 7.84 -5.10
CA TRP A 26 -3.87 7.37 -6.02
C TRP A 26 -3.93 5.85 -6.03
N PHE A 27 -5.14 5.32 -5.96
CA PHE A 27 -5.40 3.90 -6.16
C PHE A 27 -5.13 3.52 -7.62
N GLU A 28 -3.99 2.90 -7.91
CA GLU A 28 -3.58 2.58 -9.28
C GLU A 28 -4.22 1.28 -9.77
N ASN A 29 -4.06 0.19 -9.01
CA ASN A 29 -4.63 -1.10 -9.37
C ASN A 29 -4.74 -2.03 -8.15
N MET A 30 -5.59 -3.05 -8.25
CA MET A 30 -5.73 -4.10 -7.23
C MET A 30 -5.70 -5.48 -7.87
N ARG A 31 -4.94 -6.40 -7.28
CA ARG A 31 -5.00 -7.83 -7.59
C ARG A 31 -5.71 -8.57 -6.47
N LYS A 32 -6.93 -9.05 -6.73
CA LYS A 32 -7.66 -9.92 -5.80
C LYS A 32 -7.12 -11.34 -5.89
N VAL A 33 -6.82 -11.96 -4.74
CA VAL A 33 -6.40 -13.36 -4.63
C VAL A 33 -7.53 -14.23 -4.10
N SER A 34 -8.27 -13.74 -3.11
CA SER A 34 -9.44 -14.39 -2.52
C SER A 34 -10.44 -13.34 -2.04
N LYS A 35 -11.53 -13.76 -1.38
CA LYS A 35 -12.50 -12.86 -0.75
C LYS A 35 -11.91 -12.01 0.39
N ASN A 36 -10.80 -12.45 0.98
CA ASN A 36 -10.17 -11.82 2.12
C ASN A 36 -8.69 -11.47 1.87
N LEU A 37 -8.18 -11.60 0.64
CA LEU A 37 -6.80 -11.27 0.32
C LEU A 37 -6.72 -10.51 -1.00
N GLY A 38 -6.16 -9.31 -0.94
CA GLY A 38 -5.90 -8.46 -2.09
C GLY A 38 -4.62 -7.67 -1.95
N PHE A 39 -4.01 -7.36 -3.09
CA PHE A 39 -2.84 -6.51 -3.18
C PHE A 39 -3.21 -5.23 -3.91
N VAL A 40 -3.11 -4.10 -3.22
CA VAL A 40 -3.40 -2.77 -3.77
C VAL A 40 -2.10 -2.09 -4.11
N ILE A 41 -2.02 -1.45 -5.28
CA ILE A 41 -0.90 -0.60 -5.64
C ILE A 41 -1.34 0.84 -5.39
N LEU A 42 -0.66 1.48 -4.44
CA LEU A 42 -0.80 2.89 -4.16
C LEU A 42 0.33 3.64 -4.86
N ARG A 43 -0.03 4.67 -5.61
CA ARG A 43 0.91 5.50 -6.36
C ARG A 43 0.89 6.92 -5.85
N ASP A 44 2.05 7.55 -5.75
CA ASP A 44 2.17 9.00 -5.72
C ASP A 44 3.20 9.49 -6.74
N PHE A 45 3.60 10.76 -6.67
CA PHE A 45 4.59 11.33 -7.60
C PHE A 45 5.97 10.67 -7.53
N TYR A 46 6.31 10.00 -6.43
CA TYR A 46 7.64 9.45 -6.17
C TYR A 46 7.74 7.98 -6.56
N GLY A 47 6.62 7.28 -6.67
CA GLY A 47 6.56 5.89 -7.10
C GLY A 47 5.39 5.13 -6.50
N THR A 48 5.58 3.83 -6.28
CA THR A 48 4.50 2.93 -5.84
C THR A 48 4.90 2.10 -4.63
N THR A 49 3.93 1.86 -3.76
CA THR A 49 4.02 0.90 -2.65
C THR A 49 2.85 -0.07 -2.75
N GLN A 50 3.14 -1.37 -2.57
CA GLN A 50 2.08 -2.35 -2.43
C GLN A 50 1.50 -2.27 -1.02
N LEU A 51 0.19 -2.39 -0.92
CA LEU A 51 -0.54 -2.57 0.33
C LEU A 51 -1.18 -3.95 0.31
N VAL A 52 -1.29 -4.59 1.47
CA VAL A 52 -2.03 -5.84 1.60
C VAL A 52 -3.33 -5.62 2.35
N VAL A 53 -4.39 -6.17 1.78
CA VAL A 53 -5.73 -6.18 2.33
C VAL A 53 -6.07 -7.61 2.73
N GLU A 54 -6.27 -7.86 4.03
CA GLU A 54 -6.35 -9.23 4.60
C GLU A 54 -7.71 -9.57 5.25
N THR A 55 -8.71 -8.70 5.09
CA THR A 55 -10.07 -8.94 5.60
C THR A 55 -11.12 -8.74 4.51
N GLU A 56 -12.23 -9.48 4.60
CA GLU A 56 -13.36 -9.32 3.67
C GLU A 56 -13.99 -7.92 3.77
N GLU A 57 -14.01 -7.33 4.97
CA GLU A 57 -14.49 -5.96 5.18
C GLU A 57 -13.65 -4.94 4.40
N MET A 58 -12.32 -5.01 4.50
CA MET A 58 -11.45 -4.10 3.76
C MET A 58 -11.52 -4.35 2.25
N MET A 59 -11.70 -5.60 1.81
CA MET A 59 -11.92 -5.91 0.39
C MET A 59 -13.21 -5.26 -0.12
N ASN A 60 -14.30 -5.31 0.65
CA ASN A 60 -15.57 -4.67 0.30
C ASN A 60 -15.45 -3.13 0.25
N VAL A 61 -14.65 -2.53 1.14
CA VAL A 61 -14.35 -1.08 1.08
C VAL A 61 -13.61 -0.75 -0.22
N MET A 62 -12.55 -1.50 -0.55
CA MET A 62 -11.75 -1.27 -1.76
C MET A 62 -12.57 -1.48 -3.05
N ASP A 63 -13.55 -2.40 -3.04
CA ASP A 63 -14.44 -2.66 -4.17
C ASP A 63 -15.37 -1.49 -4.51
N GLY A 64 -15.64 -0.61 -3.54
CA GLY A 64 -16.38 0.63 -3.75
C GLY A 64 -15.53 1.80 -4.26
N ILE A 65 -14.20 1.64 -4.36
CA ILE A 65 -13.27 2.72 -4.71
C ILE A 65 -12.83 2.58 -6.16
N ASN A 66 -12.98 3.64 -6.93
CA ASN A 66 -12.53 3.67 -8.33
C ASN A 66 -11.02 3.86 -8.42
N LYS A 67 -10.40 3.30 -9.46
CA LYS A 67 -9.01 3.64 -9.81
C LYS A 67 -8.84 5.15 -9.96
N GLU A 68 -7.65 5.63 -9.67
CA GLU A 68 -7.28 7.06 -9.61
C GLU A 68 -7.98 7.86 -8.49
N SER A 69 -8.75 7.21 -7.60
CA SER A 69 -9.22 7.86 -6.37
C SER A 69 -8.06 8.13 -5.43
N THR A 70 -8.07 9.29 -4.78
CA THR A 70 -7.13 9.60 -3.70
C THR A 70 -7.56 8.88 -2.43
N ILE A 71 -6.67 8.06 -1.87
CA ILE A 71 -6.91 7.31 -0.63
C ILE A 71 -5.80 7.59 0.38
N SER A 72 -6.16 7.53 1.66
CA SER A 72 -5.23 7.54 2.80
C SER A 72 -5.28 6.19 3.47
N VAL A 73 -4.13 5.59 3.71
CA VAL A 73 -4.02 4.25 4.30
C VAL A 73 -3.05 4.29 5.46
N GLU A 74 -3.48 3.76 6.60
CA GLU A 74 -2.63 3.53 7.76
C GLU A 74 -2.40 2.02 7.92
N GLY A 75 -1.15 1.64 8.16
CA GLY A 75 -0.77 0.24 8.29
C GLY A 75 0.57 0.05 8.98
N VAL A 76 0.98 -1.20 9.13
CA VAL A 76 2.31 -1.58 9.64
C VAL A 76 3.10 -2.16 8.49
N VAL A 77 4.30 -1.62 8.25
CA VAL A 77 5.19 -2.11 7.18
C VAL A 77 5.63 -3.53 7.49
N ARG A 78 5.51 -4.43 6.51
CA ARG A 78 5.96 -5.82 6.65
C ARG A 78 6.87 -6.24 5.51
N GLU A 79 7.72 -7.23 5.77
CA GLU A 79 8.54 -7.84 4.73
C GLU A 79 7.69 -8.71 3.81
N ARG A 80 7.94 -8.61 2.51
CA ARG A 80 7.32 -9.47 1.51
C ARG A 80 7.87 -10.89 1.57
N SER A 81 6.96 -11.86 1.47
CA SER A 81 7.33 -13.27 1.26
C SER A 81 8.02 -13.52 -0.08
N SER A 82 7.67 -12.74 -1.12
CA SER A 82 8.28 -12.79 -2.45
C SER A 82 8.72 -11.40 -2.88
N LYS A 83 10.04 -11.13 -2.78
CA LYS A 83 10.64 -9.83 -3.07
C LYS A 83 10.63 -9.53 -4.56
N ASN A 84 10.40 -8.27 -4.92
CA ASN A 84 10.46 -7.78 -6.29
C ASN A 84 11.65 -6.82 -6.49
N ALA A 85 12.76 -7.33 -7.03
CA ALA A 85 13.98 -6.54 -7.23
C ALA A 85 13.84 -5.37 -8.23
N ASN A 86 12.77 -5.33 -9.02
CA ASN A 86 12.53 -4.25 -9.99
C ASN A 86 11.91 -2.99 -9.34
N LEU A 87 11.50 -3.07 -8.07
CA LEU A 87 10.87 -1.96 -7.34
C LEU A 87 11.72 -1.59 -6.11
N PRO A 88 11.96 -0.29 -5.83
CA PRO A 88 12.69 0.13 -4.62
C PRO A 88 11.97 -0.26 -3.32
N THR A 89 10.64 -0.33 -3.34
CA THR A 89 9.77 -0.80 -2.24
C THR A 89 9.52 -2.30 -2.32
N GLY A 90 10.19 -3.01 -3.23
CA GLY A 90 9.84 -4.38 -3.60
C GLY A 90 10.13 -5.43 -2.54
N GLU A 91 10.84 -5.07 -1.47
CA GLU A 91 11.08 -5.92 -0.30
C GLU A 91 9.97 -5.83 0.76
N ILE A 92 9.09 -4.83 0.68
CA ILE A 92 8.07 -4.53 1.68
C ILE A 92 6.67 -4.42 1.06
N GLU A 93 5.65 -4.46 1.92
CA GLU A 93 4.24 -4.25 1.59
C GLU A 93 3.43 -3.81 2.83
#